data_AF-A0A8J3BB44-F1
#
_entry.id   AF-A0A8J3BB44-F1
#
_cell.length_a   1.000
_cell.length_b   1.000
_cell.length_c   1.000
_cell.angle_alpha   90.00
_cell.angle_beta   90.00
_cell.angle_gamma   90.00
#
_symmetry.space_group_name_H-M   'P 1'
#
loop_
_entity.id
_entity.type
_entity.pdbx_description
1 polymer ?
#
loop_
_entity_poly.entity_id
_entity_poly.type
_entity_poly.pdbx_seq_one_letter_code
_entity_poly.pdbx_strand_id
1 'polypeptide(L)'
;MIMGGFGRALRQRRKAAHLSQPDLAAKVRWSQSRISRAESGEALPTEDIAARLDDVLAAGGELRALWEREAAERDARKSARRDIGVNERSVGESDRRQLLAVAGAITFGAPLPEPAREIIREAFVRDEPTRVGHADVARVEAATRDLEQQDHSAGGAAVRHRVLGELQWAMTLLGGSCLPGVRQRLQVAIAYLADLAAWSTADAGHIDPARKLFLLGLRAARESGDPGILMHVATGYARVEIQSKDPKAALDLSRLARAGDGNVPGSAVSMLHTVQGLALAWLPDGQSCRDTSASLARCTSHRRVTTRTGFTSSPRPRSRATRARPYMTCT
;
A
#
# COMPACT_ATOMS: atom_id res chain seq x y z
N MET A 1 -43.82 -1.75 -12.48
CA MET A 1 -43.29 -1.92 -13.84
C MET A 1 -44.46 -1.68 -14.79
N ILE A 2 -44.44 -0.57 -15.54
CA ILE A 2 -45.56 -0.20 -16.43
C ILE A 2 -45.58 -1.26 -17.55
N MET A 3 -46.62 -2.09 -17.62
CA MET A 3 -46.79 -3.00 -18.75
C MET A 3 -46.75 -2.16 -20.04
N GLY A 4 -45.91 -2.52 -21.02
CA GLY A 4 -45.90 -1.86 -22.32
C GLY A 4 -47.27 -1.99 -23.01
N GLY A 5 -47.64 -0.98 -23.80
CA GLY A 5 -48.80 -1.05 -24.69
C GLY A 5 -48.76 -2.25 -25.64
N PHE A 6 -47.58 -2.60 -26.15
CA PHE A 6 -47.36 -3.77 -27.01
C PHE A 6 -47.70 -5.09 -26.31
N GLY A 7 -47.15 -5.34 -25.12
CA GLY A 7 -47.35 -6.59 -24.39
C GLY A 7 -48.80 -6.82 -23.98
N ARG A 8 -49.52 -5.75 -23.57
CA ARG A 8 -50.96 -5.82 -23.29
C ARG A 8 -51.78 -6.14 -24.54
N ALA A 9 -51.54 -5.44 -25.64
CA ALA A 9 -52.25 -5.66 -26.89
C ALA A 9 -52.04 -7.08 -27.43
N LEU A 10 -50.79 -7.58 -27.35
CA LEU A 10 -50.45 -8.94 -27.72
C LEU A 10 -51.25 -9.97 -26.91
N ARG A 11 -51.30 -9.81 -25.58
CA ARG A 11 -52.04 -10.70 -24.69
C ARG A 11 -53.55 -10.67 -24.96
N GLN A 12 -54.10 -9.49 -25.22
CA GLN A 12 -55.52 -9.30 -25.51
C GLN A 12 -55.91 -9.98 -26.83
N ARG A 13 -55.13 -9.75 -27.89
CA ARG A 13 -55.38 -10.32 -29.23
C ARG A 13 -55.17 -11.83 -29.26
N ARG A 14 -54.15 -12.35 -28.57
CA ARG A 14 -53.98 -13.80 -28.42
C ARG A 14 -55.21 -14.46 -27.77
N LYS A 15 -55.76 -13.85 -26.71
CA LYS A 15 -56.96 -14.36 -26.04
C LYS A 15 -58.20 -14.27 -26.93
N ALA A 16 -58.36 -13.19 -27.69
CA ALA A 16 -59.46 -13.02 -28.65
C ALA A 16 -59.39 -14.04 -29.80
N ALA A 17 -58.18 -14.45 -30.19
CA ALA A 17 -57.95 -15.52 -31.15
C ALA A 17 -58.04 -16.94 -30.54
N HIS A 18 -58.40 -17.06 -29.25
CA HIS A 18 -58.47 -18.33 -28.50
C HIS A 18 -57.17 -19.16 -28.53
N LEU A 19 -56.01 -18.52 -28.65
CA LEU A 19 -54.72 -19.21 -28.68
C LEU A 19 -54.10 -19.28 -27.28
N SER A 20 -53.54 -20.44 -26.92
CA SER A 20 -52.64 -20.52 -25.77
C SER A 20 -51.28 -19.89 -26.10
N GLN A 21 -50.47 -19.56 -25.09
CA GLN A 21 -49.11 -19.07 -25.34
C GLN A 21 -48.24 -20.09 -26.10
N PRO A 22 -48.28 -21.41 -25.80
CA PRO A 22 -47.66 -22.45 -26.63
C PRO A 22 -48.14 -22.46 -28.09
N ASP A 23 -49.45 -22.31 -28.33
CA ASP A 23 -49.99 -22.37 -29.70
C ASP A 23 -49.55 -21.18 -30.55
N LEU A 24 -49.54 -19.98 -29.94
CA LEU A 24 -49.02 -18.79 -30.59
C LEU A 24 -47.52 -18.93 -30.87
N ALA A 25 -46.76 -19.41 -29.88
CA ALA A 25 -45.33 -19.69 -30.00
C ALA A 25 -45.01 -20.62 -31.19
N ALA A 26 -45.75 -21.72 -31.33
CA ALA A 26 -45.61 -22.64 -32.45
C ALA A 26 -45.89 -21.95 -33.80
N LYS A 27 -46.95 -21.15 -33.89
CA LYS A 27 -47.35 -20.43 -35.12
C LYS A 27 -46.33 -19.38 -35.55
N VAL A 28 -45.72 -18.64 -34.62
CA VAL A 28 -44.71 -17.62 -34.95
C VAL A 28 -43.27 -18.15 -34.97
N ARG A 29 -43.06 -19.45 -34.70
CA ARG A 29 -41.74 -20.09 -34.53
C ARG A 29 -40.88 -19.36 -33.48
N TRP A 30 -41.50 -19.02 -32.35
CA TRP A 30 -40.85 -18.38 -31.22
C TRP A 30 -41.14 -19.16 -29.94
N SER A 31 -40.24 -19.16 -28.96
CA SER A 31 -40.46 -19.98 -27.76
C SER A 31 -41.58 -19.40 -26.87
N GLN A 32 -42.37 -20.28 -26.22
CA GLN A 32 -43.45 -19.86 -25.31
C GLN A 32 -42.95 -18.93 -24.19
N SER A 33 -41.78 -19.21 -23.61
CA SER A 33 -41.17 -18.36 -22.59
C SER A 33 -40.93 -16.93 -23.10
N ARG A 34 -40.60 -16.76 -24.39
CA ARG A 34 -40.42 -15.44 -25.00
C ARG A 34 -41.75 -14.74 -25.28
N ILE A 35 -42.78 -15.47 -25.68
CA ILE A 35 -44.17 -14.94 -25.75
C ILE A 35 -44.60 -14.43 -24.37
N SER A 36 -44.37 -15.20 -23.30
CA SER A 36 -44.71 -14.80 -21.94
C SER A 36 -43.99 -13.51 -21.50
N ARG A 37 -42.69 -13.39 -21.80
CA ARG A 37 -41.91 -12.17 -21.49
C ARG A 37 -42.27 -10.96 -22.35
N ALA A 38 -42.76 -11.19 -23.56
CA ALA A 38 -43.30 -10.13 -24.40
C ALA A 38 -44.65 -9.63 -23.87
N GLU A 39 -45.54 -10.53 -23.45
CA GLU A 39 -46.83 -10.17 -22.87
C GLU A 39 -46.72 -9.42 -21.53
N SER A 40 -45.69 -9.72 -20.73
CA SER A 40 -45.38 -9.00 -19.48
C SER A 40 -44.70 -7.65 -19.72
N GLY A 41 -44.23 -7.36 -20.94
CA GLY A 41 -43.49 -6.15 -21.29
C GLY A 41 -42.01 -6.18 -20.90
N GLU A 42 -41.51 -7.32 -20.40
CA GLU A 42 -40.14 -7.51 -19.96
C GLU A 42 -39.15 -7.55 -21.13
N ALA A 43 -39.58 -8.08 -22.28
CA ALA A 43 -38.76 -8.14 -23.49
C ALA A 43 -39.57 -7.72 -24.73
N LEU A 44 -39.02 -6.81 -25.54
CA LEU A 44 -39.57 -6.54 -26.87
C LEU A 44 -39.03 -7.59 -27.85
N PRO A 45 -39.87 -8.17 -28.73
CA PRO A 45 -39.42 -9.01 -29.84
C PRO A 45 -38.59 -8.21 -30.85
N THR A 46 -37.90 -8.89 -31.74
CA THR A 46 -37.30 -8.27 -32.94
C THR A 46 -38.40 -7.85 -33.93
N GLU A 47 -38.09 -6.94 -34.85
CA GLU A 47 -39.05 -6.41 -35.83
C GLU A 47 -39.75 -7.52 -36.63
N ASP A 48 -38.99 -8.50 -37.16
CA ASP A 48 -39.53 -9.64 -37.91
C ASP A 48 -40.54 -10.46 -37.07
N ILE A 49 -40.25 -10.66 -35.78
CA ILE A 49 -41.15 -11.40 -34.89
C ILE A 49 -42.39 -10.56 -34.53
N ALA A 50 -42.24 -9.24 -34.38
CA ALA A 50 -43.38 -8.34 -34.17
C ALA A 50 -44.32 -8.31 -35.38
N ALA A 51 -43.77 -8.26 -36.60
CA ALA A 51 -44.53 -8.34 -37.84
C ALA A 51 -45.27 -9.68 -37.95
N ARG A 52 -44.58 -10.79 -37.68
CA ARG A 52 -45.20 -12.13 -37.72
C ARG A 52 -46.31 -12.30 -36.67
N LEU A 53 -46.17 -11.69 -35.49
CA LEU A 53 -47.21 -11.69 -34.46
C LEU A 53 -48.44 -10.88 -34.90
N ASP A 54 -48.23 -9.78 -35.63
CA ASP A 54 -49.30 -8.99 -36.22
C ASP A 54 -50.07 -9.80 -37.26
N ASP A 55 -49.36 -10.45 -38.18
CA ASP A 55 -49.94 -11.29 -39.23
C ASP A 55 -50.73 -12.48 -38.66
N VAL A 56 -50.14 -13.22 -37.72
CA VAL A 56 -50.74 -14.43 -37.13
C VAL A 56 -51.98 -14.10 -36.29
N LEU A 57 -52.02 -12.92 -35.68
CA LEU A 57 -53.16 -12.46 -34.88
C LEU A 57 -54.12 -11.56 -35.67
N ALA A 58 -53.91 -11.42 -36.98
CA ALA A 58 -54.68 -10.55 -37.87
C ALA A 58 -54.88 -9.15 -37.27
N ALA A 59 -53.79 -8.54 -36.79
CA ALA A 59 -53.84 -7.29 -36.06
C ALA A 59 -53.85 -6.03 -36.94
N GLY A 60 -53.74 -6.19 -38.27
CA GLY A 60 -53.91 -5.09 -39.23
C GLY A 60 -52.84 -4.00 -39.12
N GLY A 61 -51.65 -4.35 -38.62
CA GLY A 61 -50.53 -3.43 -38.39
C GLY A 61 -50.53 -2.77 -37.01
N GLU A 62 -51.55 -2.99 -36.18
CA GLU A 62 -51.64 -2.34 -34.86
C GLU A 62 -50.57 -2.82 -33.88
N LEU A 63 -50.23 -4.12 -33.87
CA LEU A 63 -49.16 -4.63 -33.00
C LEU A 63 -47.80 -4.13 -33.46
N ARG A 64 -47.58 -4.02 -34.78
CA ARG A 64 -46.37 -3.40 -35.34
C ARG A 64 -46.25 -1.93 -34.95
N ALA A 65 -47.32 -1.15 -35.09
CA ALA A 65 -47.32 0.28 -34.75
C ALA A 65 -47.03 0.51 -33.25
N LEU A 66 -47.56 -0.35 -32.36
CA LEU A 66 -47.25 -0.30 -30.93
C LEU A 66 -45.80 -0.70 -30.64
N TRP A 67 -45.26 -1.69 -31.35
CA TRP A 67 -43.87 -2.10 -31.24
C TRP A 67 -42.91 -0.98 -31.67
N GLU A 68 -43.17 -0.33 -32.81
CA GLU A 68 -42.34 0.77 -33.33
C GLU A 68 -42.27 1.95 -32.36
N ARG A 69 -43.40 2.32 -31.74
CA ARG A 69 -43.45 3.37 -30.71
C ARG A 69 -42.60 3.01 -29.49
N GLU A 70 -42.76 1.79 -28.97
CA GLU A 70 -41.98 1.36 -27.80
C GLU A 70 -40.48 1.17 -28.11
N ALA A 71 -40.13 0.73 -29.31
CA ALA A 71 -38.76 0.63 -29.77
C ALA A 71 -38.11 2.02 -29.84
N ALA A 72 -38.79 2.99 -30.47
CA ALA A 72 -38.35 4.38 -30.55
C ALA A 72 -38.19 5.02 -29.17
N GLU A 73 -39.12 4.78 -28.23
CA GLU A 73 -39.02 5.27 -26.85
C GLU A 73 -37.82 4.65 -26.10
N ARG A 74 -37.53 3.36 -26.30
CA ARG A 74 -36.37 2.70 -25.69
C ARG A 74 -35.06 3.23 -26.26
N ASP A 75 -35.00 3.47 -27.56
CA ASP A 75 -33.82 4.02 -28.23
C ASP A 75 -33.60 5.49 -27.84
N ALA A 76 -34.66 6.30 -27.74
CA ALA A 76 -34.59 7.67 -27.24
C ALA A 76 -34.10 7.72 -25.78
N ARG A 77 -34.60 6.83 -24.90
CA ARG A 77 -34.10 6.71 -23.51
C ARG A 77 -32.63 6.27 -23.46
N LYS A 78 -32.20 5.39 -24.38
CA LYS A 78 -30.81 4.91 -24.47
C LYS A 78 -29.87 6.01 -24.99
N SER A 79 -30.33 6.86 -25.90
CA SER A 79 -29.58 8.02 -26.38
C SER A 79 -29.55 9.14 -25.34
N ALA A 80 -30.67 9.47 -24.68
CA ALA A 80 -30.70 10.44 -23.58
C ALA A 80 -29.82 10.01 -22.38
N ARG A 81 -29.72 8.70 -22.09
CA ARG A 81 -28.76 8.16 -21.11
C ARG A 81 -27.30 8.33 -21.53
N ARG A 82 -27.00 8.36 -22.83
CA ARG A 82 -25.64 8.66 -23.33
C ARG A 82 -25.32 10.15 -23.22
N ASP A 83 -26.31 11.01 -23.37
CA ASP A 83 -26.11 12.47 -23.39
C ASP A 83 -26.06 13.11 -21.97
N ILE A 84 -26.68 12.47 -20.96
CA ILE A 84 -26.75 12.98 -19.56
C ILE A 84 -25.64 12.38 -18.66
N GLY A 85 -24.89 11.38 -19.13
CA GLY A 85 -23.84 10.71 -18.37
C GLY A 85 -22.45 11.31 -18.56
N VAL A 86 -21.99 12.01 -17.53
CA VAL A 86 -20.60 12.18 -17.07
C VAL A 86 -19.60 11.18 -17.67
N ASN A 87 -18.37 11.64 -17.90
CA ASN A 87 -17.16 10.85 -18.12
C ASN A 87 -16.83 9.91 -16.92
N GLU A 88 -17.78 9.07 -16.50
CA GLU A 88 -17.53 7.84 -15.76
C GLU A 88 -17.01 6.86 -16.79
N ARG A 89 -15.70 6.59 -16.70
CA ARG A 89 -15.01 5.56 -17.48
C ARG A 89 -15.92 4.35 -17.62
N SER A 90 -16.05 3.88 -18.85
CA SER A 90 -16.62 2.60 -19.21
C SER A 90 -16.33 1.50 -18.17
N VAL A 91 -17.24 1.28 -17.22
CA VAL A 91 -17.43 -0.01 -16.55
C VAL A 91 -18.11 -0.91 -17.60
N GLY A 92 -17.40 -1.11 -18.71
CA GLY A 92 -17.88 -1.71 -19.94
C GLY A 92 -17.43 -3.15 -20.00
N GLU A 93 -18.25 -4.04 -20.57
CA GLU A 93 -17.95 -5.36 -21.17
C GLU A 93 -16.64 -6.08 -20.77
N SER A 94 -15.48 -5.42 -20.88
CA SER A 94 -14.18 -5.80 -20.28
C SER A 94 -14.28 -6.21 -18.81
N ASP A 95 -14.94 -5.44 -17.95
CA ASP A 95 -15.05 -5.77 -16.51
C ASP A 95 -15.83 -7.07 -16.30
N ARG A 96 -16.89 -7.29 -17.07
CA ARG A 96 -17.67 -8.54 -17.02
C ARG A 96 -16.87 -9.74 -17.56
N ARG A 97 -16.09 -9.54 -18.64
CA ARG A 97 -15.22 -10.60 -19.19
C ARG A 97 -14.06 -10.93 -18.25
N GLN A 98 -13.42 -9.94 -17.64
CA GLN A 98 -12.42 -10.15 -16.59
C GLN A 98 -13.04 -10.87 -15.39
N LEU A 99 -14.21 -10.45 -14.91
CA LEU A 99 -14.91 -11.13 -13.82
C LEU A 99 -15.27 -12.58 -14.16
N LEU A 100 -15.76 -12.86 -15.37
CA LEU A 100 -16.04 -14.24 -15.82
C LEU A 100 -14.76 -15.06 -15.98
N ALA A 101 -13.67 -14.45 -16.46
CA ALA A 101 -12.37 -15.11 -16.59
C ALA A 101 -11.79 -15.46 -15.20
N VAL A 102 -11.85 -14.54 -14.24
CA VAL A 102 -11.44 -14.77 -12.85
C VAL A 102 -12.34 -15.81 -12.18
N ALA A 103 -13.66 -15.71 -12.33
CA ALA A 103 -14.59 -16.69 -11.78
C ALA A 103 -14.38 -18.10 -12.37
N GLY A 104 -14.12 -18.18 -13.67
CA GLY A 104 -13.69 -19.42 -14.33
C GLY A 104 -12.39 -19.95 -13.74
N ALA A 105 -11.36 -19.10 -13.60
CA ALA A 105 -10.08 -19.50 -13.03
C ALA A 105 -10.21 -20.06 -11.61
N ILE A 106 -11.00 -19.41 -10.74
CA ILE A 106 -11.30 -19.89 -9.38
C ILE A 106 -12.01 -21.24 -9.43
N THR A 107 -13.06 -21.37 -10.25
CA THR A 107 -13.89 -22.58 -10.34
C THR A 107 -13.09 -23.78 -10.85
N PHE A 108 -12.19 -23.55 -11.80
CA PHE A 108 -11.41 -24.61 -12.44
C PHE A 108 -9.99 -24.75 -11.88
N GLY A 109 -9.64 -24.06 -10.79
CA GLY A 109 -8.31 -24.10 -10.18
C GLY A 109 -7.19 -23.63 -11.13
N ALA A 110 -7.51 -22.81 -12.12
CA ALA A 110 -6.56 -22.26 -13.06
C ALA A 110 -5.85 -21.04 -12.45
N PRO A 111 -4.62 -20.72 -12.88
CA PRO A 111 -3.94 -19.51 -12.45
C PRO A 111 -4.77 -18.27 -12.79
N LEU A 112 -4.72 -17.26 -11.92
CA LEU A 112 -5.37 -15.97 -12.17
C LEU A 112 -4.83 -15.35 -13.46
N PRO A 113 -5.70 -14.66 -14.23
CA PRO A 113 -5.31 -14.04 -15.49
C PRO A 113 -4.27 -12.92 -15.29
N GLU A 114 -4.37 -12.14 -14.21
CA GLU A 114 -3.28 -11.23 -13.80
C GLU A 114 -2.32 -11.90 -12.81
N PRO A 115 -0.99 -11.66 -12.94
CA PRO A 115 -0.04 -12.18 -11.97
C PRO A 115 -0.29 -11.52 -10.60
N ALA A 116 -0.26 -12.32 -9.53
CA ALA A 116 -0.57 -11.86 -8.16
C ALA A 116 0.18 -10.58 -7.73
N ARG A 117 1.41 -10.38 -8.22
CA ARG A 117 2.20 -9.17 -7.96
C ARG A 117 1.54 -7.87 -8.48
N GLU A 118 0.83 -7.93 -9.60
CA GLU A 118 0.17 -6.76 -10.18
C GLU A 118 -1.12 -6.46 -9.42
N ILE A 119 -1.90 -7.49 -9.11
CA ILE A 119 -3.09 -7.39 -8.25
C ILE A 119 -2.72 -6.75 -6.90
N ILE A 120 -1.63 -7.21 -6.27
CA ILE A 120 -1.14 -6.64 -5.01
C ILE A 120 -0.72 -5.17 -5.21
N ARG A 121 -0.01 -4.85 -6.30
CA ARG A 121 0.42 -3.47 -6.59
C ARG A 121 -0.78 -2.55 -6.79
N GLU A 122 -1.79 -2.98 -7.52
CA GLU A 122 -3.03 -2.22 -7.72
C GLU A 122 -3.81 -2.07 -6.40
N ALA A 123 -3.83 -3.11 -5.57
CA ALA A 123 -4.41 -3.03 -4.23
C ALA A 123 -3.66 -2.08 -3.29
N PHE A 124 -2.38 -1.78 -3.56
CA PHE A 124 -1.64 -0.68 -2.93
C PHE A 124 -2.10 0.68 -3.51
N VAL A 125 -3.39 1.00 -3.39
CA VAL A 125 -3.92 2.34 -3.63
C VAL A 125 -3.39 3.27 -2.53
N ARG A 126 -2.72 4.34 -2.95
CA ARG A 126 -2.11 5.31 -2.03
C ARG A 126 -2.89 6.59 -2.07
N ASP A 127 -3.71 6.78 -1.06
CA ASP A 127 -4.30 8.08 -0.82
C ASP A 127 -3.25 8.95 -0.12
N GLU A 128 -2.65 9.86 -0.88
CA GLU A 128 -1.76 10.87 -0.30
C GLU A 128 -2.59 11.85 0.53
N PRO A 129 -2.40 11.93 1.85
CA PRO A 129 -3.20 12.82 2.67
C PRO A 129 -2.86 14.26 2.33
N THR A 130 -3.86 15.07 1.99
CA THR A 130 -3.69 16.50 1.69
C THR A 130 -3.35 17.33 2.94
N ARG A 131 -3.71 16.84 4.13
CA ARG A 131 -3.41 17.44 5.43
C ARG A 131 -2.90 16.38 6.39
N VAL A 132 -1.87 16.72 7.17
CA VAL A 132 -1.26 15.83 8.16
C VAL A 132 -1.31 16.46 9.54
N GLY A 133 -1.78 15.68 10.52
CA GLY A 133 -1.93 16.12 11.90
C GLY A 133 -1.12 15.30 12.89
N HIS A 134 -1.23 15.66 14.18
CA HIS A 134 -0.58 14.93 15.27
C HIS A 134 -0.98 13.45 15.34
N ALA A 135 -2.22 13.11 14.95
CA ALA A 135 -2.71 11.73 14.96
C ALA A 135 -2.00 10.85 13.92
N ASP A 136 -1.68 11.39 12.74
CA ASP A 136 -0.96 10.66 11.71
C ASP A 136 0.48 10.37 12.13
N VAL A 137 1.14 11.37 12.73
CA VAL A 137 2.49 11.19 13.29
C VAL A 137 2.48 10.18 14.43
N ALA A 138 1.49 10.24 15.33
CA ALA A 138 1.34 9.27 16.40
C ALA A 138 1.11 7.84 15.87
N ARG A 139 0.44 7.68 14.72
CA ARG A 139 0.28 6.38 14.04
C ARG A 139 1.62 5.83 13.56
N VAL A 140 2.45 6.67 12.92
CA VAL A 140 3.80 6.27 12.50
C VAL A 140 4.62 5.83 13.71
N GLU A 141 4.64 6.63 14.78
CA GLU A 141 5.40 6.31 15.99
C GLU A 141 4.91 5.04 16.71
N ALA A 142 3.60 4.78 16.70
CA ALA A 142 3.05 3.55 17.25
C ALA A 142 3.45 2.34 16.38
N ALA A 143 3.30 2.45 15.06
CA ALA A 143 3.72 1.41 14.13
C ALA A 143 5.22 1.10 14.24
N THR A 144 6.07 2.12 14.34
CA THR A 144 7.52 1.92 14.57
C THR A 144 7.77 1.14 15.84
N ARG A 145 7.15 1.50 16.97
CA ARG A 145 7.31 0.75 18.24
C ARG A 145 6.88 -0.70 18.13
N ASP A 146 5.75 -0.96 17.48
CA ASP A 146 5.23 -2.33 17.29
C ASP A 146 6.17 -3.17 16.42
N LEU A 147 6.72 -2.56 15.35
CA LEU A 147 7.71 -3.20 14.49
C LEU A 147 9.04 -3.45 15.21
N GLU A 148 9.49 -2.52 16.07
CA GLU A 148 10.68 -2.73 16.90
C GLU A 148 10.50 -3.89 17.88
N GLN A 149 9.32 -3.99 18.51
CA GLN A 149 9.01 -5.10 19.41
C GLN A 149 9.02 -6.44 18.67
N GLN A 150 8.49 -6.46 17.44
CA GLN A 150 8.54 -7.65 16.60
C GLN A 150 9.96 -8.00 16.17
N ASP A 151 10.77 -7.02 15.78
CA ASP A 151 12.20 -7.18 15.47
C ASP A 151 12.94 -7.84 16.64
N HIS A 152 12.71 -7.37 17.87
CA HIS A 152 13.34 -7.95 19.07
C HIS A 152 12.96 -9.41 19.28
N SER A 153 11.72 -9.79 18.95
CA SER A 153 11.21 -11.14 19.18
C SER A 153 11.53 -12.14 18.07
N ALA A 154 11.54 -11.71 16.81
CA ALA A 154 11.65 -12.57 15.63
C ALA A 154 12.93 -12.34 14.80
N GLY A 155 13.67 -11.26 15.06
CA GLY A 155 14.84 -10.81 14.32
C GLY A 155 14.50 -9.89 13.14
N GLY A 156 15.46 -9.05 12.74
CA GLY A 156 15.26 -8.00 11.75
C GLY A 156 14.90 -8.48 10.35
N ALA A 157 15.49 -9.57 9.88
CA ALA A 157 15.17 -10.12 8.56
C ALA A 157 13.69 -10.52 8.42
N ALA A 158 13.04 -10.96 9.51
CA ALA A 158 11.64 -11.38 9.51
C ALA A 158 10.65 -10.21 9.39
N VAL A 159 10.99 -9.04 9.94
CA VAL A 159 10.11 -7.86 9.91
C VAL A 159 10.36 -6.93 8.72
N ARG A 160 11.48 -7.10 8.01
CA ARG A 160 11.95 -6.22 6.92
C ARG A 160 10.85 -5.77 5.96
N HIS A 161 10.06 -6.70 5.41
CA HIS A 161 9.03 -6.36 4.42
C HIS A 161 7.91 -5.48 5.00
N ARG A 162 7.56 -5.66 6.28
CA ARG A 162 6.56 -4.84 6.97
C ARG A 162 7.12 -3.45 7.24
N VAL A 163 8.34 -3.37 7.76
CA VAL A 163 9.02 -2.08 8.02
C VAL A 163 9.16 -1.25 6.74
N LEU A 164 9.53 -1.88 5.62
CA LEU A 164 9.63 -1.17 4.33
C LEU A 164 8.27 -0.67 3.83
N GLY A 165 7.19 -1.44 4.03
CA GLY A 165 5.84 -1.00 3.70
C GLY A 165 5.40 0.20 4.54
N GLU A 166 5.62 0.14 5.86
CA GLU A 166 5.30 1.24 6.77
C GLU A 166 6.13 2.50 6.46
N LEU A 167 7.44 2.35 6.18
CA LEU A 167 8.28 3.47 5.78
C LEU A 167 7.77 4.09 4.48
N GLN A 168 7.43 3.25 3.51
CA GLN A 168 6.93 3.71 2.23
C GLN A 168 5.60 4.48 2.37
N TRP A 169 4.71 4.06 3.26
CA TRP A 169 3.51 4.81 3.60
C TRP A 169 3.84 6.11 4.35
N ALA A 170 4.69 6.07 5.36
CA ALA A 170 5.07 7.26 6.13
C ALA A 170 5.69 8.37 5.25
N MET A 171 6.43 7.99 4.20
CA MET A 171 6.98 8.93 3.23
C MET A 171 5.91 9.71 2.45
N THR A 172 4.71 9.16 2.24
CA THR A 172 3.63 9.89 1.55
C THR A 172 3.07 11.03 2.41
N LEU A 173 3.17 10.93 3.74
CA LEU A 173 2.77 11.99 4.67
C LEU A 173 3.60 13.27 4.51
N LEU A 174 4.79 13.19 3.91
CA LEU A 174 5.60 14.37 3.62
C LEU A 174 4.96 15.28 2.56
N GLY A 175 4.11 14.74 1.69
CA GLY A 175 3.39 15.50 0.66
C GLY A 175 2.22 16.34 1.20
N GLY A 176 1.65 15.96 2.35
CA GLY A 176 0.49 16.66 2.94
C GLY A 176 0.86 17.94 3.67
N SER A 177 0.00 18.95 3.65
CA SER A 177 0.20 20.20 4.39
C SER A 177 0.09 20.01 5.91
N CYS A 178 0.97 20.63 6.70
CA CYS A 178 0.92 20.55 8.17
C CYS A 178 1.62 21.74 8.84
N LEU A 179 1.40 21.89 10.15
CA LEU A 179 2.11 22.88 10.97
C LEU A 179 3.61 22.53 11.10
N PRO A 180 4.51 23.52 11.31
CA PRO A 180 5.95 23.27 11.42
C PRO A 180 6.33 22.25 12.50
N GLY A 181 5.69 22.31 13.69
CA GLY A 181 5.95 21.34 14.76
C GLY A 181 5.49 19.92 14.42
N VAL A 182 4.42 19.77 13.62
CA VAL A 182 3.97 18.46 13.11
C VAL A 182 4.97 17.94 12.08
N ARG A 183 5.45 18.80 11.18
CA ARG A 183 6.47 18.44 10.19
C ARG A 183 7.74 17.94 10.88
N GLN A 184 8.21 18.69 11.87
CA GLN A 184 9.41 18.35 12.62
C GLN A 184 9.28 16.96 13.29
N ARG A 185 8.18 16.73 14.01
CA ARG A 185 7.92 15.45 14.67
C ARG A 185 7.77 14.29 13.68
N LEU A 186 7.14 14.53 12.52
CA LEU A 186 7.04 13.54 11.45
C LEU A 186 8.42 13.16 10.91
N GLN A 187 9.32 14.13 10.72
CA GLN A 187 10.69 13.86 10.27
C GLN A 187 11.48 13.03 11.29
N VAL A 188 11.31 13.28 12.59
CA VAL A 188 11.88 12.43 13.65
C VAL A 188 11.32 11.00 13.55
N ALA A 189 10.01 10.84 13.40
CA ALA A 189 9.37 9.53 13.28
C ALA A 189 9.84 8.76 12.04
N ILE A 190 9.96 9.43 10.90
CA ILE A 190 10.50 8.86 9.65
C ILE A 190 11.96 8.45 9.83
N ALA A 191 12.77 9.26 10.53
CA ALA A 191 14.17 8.92 10.78
C ALA A 191 14.32 7.63 11.62
N TYR A 192 13.51 7.47 12.67
CA TYR A 192 13.48 6.22 13.45
C TYR A 192 13.01 5.02 12.62
N LEU A 193 11.95 5.18 11.83
CA LEU A 193 11.44 4.11 10.99
C LEU A 193 12.43 3.71 9.88
N ALA A 194 13.16 4.67 9.32
CA ALA A 194 14.22 4.44 8.35
C ALA A 194 15.43 3.72 8.96
N ASP A 195 15.80 4.05 10.20
CA ASP A 195 16.85 3.34 10.94
C ASP A 195 16.48 1.85 11.14
N LEU A 196 15.25 1.58 11.58
CA LEU A 196 14.74 0.22 11.72
C LEU A 196 14.69 -0.50 10.36
N ALA A 197 14.28 0.19 9.29
CA ALA A 197 14.27 -0.35 7.93
C ALA A 197 15.68 -0.72 7.48
N ALA A 198 16.66 0.13 7.78
CA ALA A 198 18.05 -0.10 7.44
C ALA A 198 18.62 -1.32 8.19
N TRP A 199 18.42 -1.40 9.51
CA TRP A 199 18.86 -2.56 10.31
C TRP A 199 18.22 -3.86 9.86
N SER A 200 16.89 -3.90 9.72
CA SER A 200 16.18 -5.10 9.24
C SER A 200 16.62 -5.54 7.84
N THR A 201 17.03 -4.59 7.00
CA THR A 201 17.59 -4.87 5.66
C THR A 201 19.03 -5.37 5.72
N ALA A 202 19.86 -4.80 6.60
CA ALA A 202 21.24 -5.23 6.84
C ALA A 202 21.28 -6.64 7.46
N ASP A 203 20.41 -6.93 8.42
CA ASP A 203 20.27 -8.26 9.07
C ASP A 203 19.88 -9.35 8.06
N ALA A 204 19.21 -8.96 6.97
CA ALA A 204 18.89 -9.85 5.86
C ALA A 204 20.04 -9.98 4.82
N GLY A 205 21.21 -9.40 5.10
CA GLY A 205 22.41 -9.46 4.26
C GLY A 205 22.46 -8.43 3.13
N HIS A 206 21.51 -7.50 3.04
CA HIS A 206 21.45 -6.51 1.97
C HIS A 206 22.09 -5.18 2.39
N ILE A 207 23.42 -5.13 2.42
CA ILE A 207 24.16 -3.96 2.91
C ILE A 207 23.93 -2.71 2.06
N ASP A 208 24.02 -2.78 0.73
CA ASP A 208 23.88 -1.59 -0.11
C ASP A 208 22.47 -0.96 -0.06
N PRO A 209 21.37 -1.74 -0.07
CA PRO A 209 20.05 -1.20 0.23
C PRO A 209 19.95 -0.60 1.63
N ALA A 210 20.55 -1.22 2.65
CA ALA A 210 20.56 -0.69 4.01
C ALA A 210 21.27 0.67 4.09
N ARG A 211 22.39 0.86 3.40
CA ARG A 211 23.09 2.15 3.29
C ARG A 211 22.16 3.26 2.79
N LYS A 212 21.38 2.98 1.75
CA LYS A 212 20.40 3.95 1.19
C LYS A 212 19.32 4.32 2.21
N LEU A 213 18.86 3.35 3.00
CA LEU A 213 17.87 3.57 4.06
C LEU A 213 18.45 4.40 5.21
N PHE A 214 19.70 4.15 5.63
CA PHE A 214 20.37 5.02 6.60
C PHE A 214 20.55 6.45 6.08
N LEU A 215 20.91 6.63 4.82
CA LEU A 215 21.00 7.97 4.22
C LEU A 215 19.64 8.70 4.21
N LEU A 216 18.54 7.97 3.96
CA LEU A 216 17.19 8.51 4.10
C LEU A 216 16.92 8.94 5.55
N GLY A 217 17.25 8.09 6.52
CA GLY A 217 17.09 8.40 7.94
C GLY A 217 17.92 9.61 8.38
N LEU A 218 19.17 9.73 7.94
CA LEU A 218 20.04 10.87 8.21
C LEU A 218 19.49 12.18 7.61
N ARG A 219 18.89 12.10 6.41
CA ARG A 219 18.24 13.25 5.78
C ARG A 219 17.03 13.70 6.60
N ALA A 220 16.13 12.78 6.96
CA ALA A 220 14.97 13.08 7.79
C ALA A 220 15.39 13.65 9.17
N ALA A 221 16.41 13.05 9.80
CA ALA A 221 16.98 13.54 11.05
C ALA A 221 17.49 14.98 10.93
N ARG A 222 18.22 15.31 9.85
CA ARG A 222 18.65 16.69 9.57
C ARG A 222 17.49 17.65 9.36
N GLU A 223 16.50 17.24 8.58
CA GLU A 223 15.29 18.05 8.30
C GLU A 223 14.46 18.29 9.58
N SER A 224 14.56 17.40 10.57
CA SER A 224 13.94 17.61 11.89
C SER A 224 14.69 18.61 12.79
N GLY A 225 15.98 18.86 12.54
CA GLY A 225 16.82 19.67 13.41
C GLY A 225 17.06 19.07 14.82
N ASP A 226 16.70 17.82 15.07
CA ASP A 226 16.96 17.13 16.34
C ASP A 226 18.35 16.44 16.29
N PRO A 227 19.35 16.90 17.08
CA PRO A 227 20.68 16.33 17.06
C PRO A 227 20.74 14.94 17.70
N GLY A 228 19.79 14.58 18.55
CA GLY A 228 19.70 13.26 19.19
C GLY A 228 19.36 12.15 18.20
N ILE A 229 18.36 12.37 17.33
CA ILE A 229 18.01 11.40 16.28
C ILE A 229 19.09 11.35 15.20
N LEU A 230 19.72 12.48 14.84
CA LEU A 230 20.86 12.48 13.92
C LEU A 230 22.00 11.61 14.44
N MET A 231 22.35 11.76 15.72
CA MET A 231 23.36 10.95 16.39
C MET A 231 22.98 9.47 16.42
N HIS A 232 21.72 9.16 16.70
CA HIS A 232 21.19 7.80 16.74
C HIS A 232 21.39 7.08 15.39
N VAL A 233 20.87 7.66 14.30
CA VAL A 233 20.95 7.05 12.97
C VAL A 233 22.40 6.97 12.48
N ALA A 234 23.21 8.02 12.69
CA ALA A 234 24.61 8.01 12.28
C ALA A 234 25.43 6.92 12.98
N THR A 235 25.17 6.71 14.27
CA THR A 235 25.84 5.68 15.06
C THR A 235 25.38 4.27 14.64
N GLY A 236 24.10 4.10 14.32
CA GLY A 236 23.56 2.88 13.72
C GLY A 236 24.27 2.56 12.40
N TYR A 237 24.34 3.55 11.51
CA TYR A 237 24.97 3.38 10.21
C TYR A 237 26.48 3.06 10.32
N ALA A 238 27.19 3.77 11.18
CA ALA A 238 28.63 3.55 11.38
C ALA A 238 28.95 2.11 11.85
N ARG A 239 28.06 1.48 12.62
CA ARG A 239 28.22 0.07 13.01
C ARG A 239 28.14 -0.89 11.82
N VAL A 240 27.28 -0.60 10.83
CA VAL A 240 27.19 -1.41 9.61
C VAL A 240 28.45 -1.25 8.75
N GLU A 241 29.02 -0.04 8.68
CA GLU A 241 30.28 0.17 7.97
C GLU A 241 31.47 -0.55 8.63
N ILE A 242 31.55 -0.56 9.98
CA ILE A 242 32.55 -1.36 10.70
C ILE A 242 32.42 -2.85 10.36
N GLN A 243 31.19 -3.39 10.37
CA GLN A 243 30.94 -4.80 9.98
C GLN A 243 31.32 -5.07 8.53
N SER A 244 31.17 -4.07 7.67
CA SER A 244 31.54 -4.10 6.26
C SER A 244 33.05 -3.83 6.01
N LYS A 245 33.84 -3.72 7.08
CA LYS A 245 35.29 -3.46 7.07
C LYS A 245 35.68 -2.09 6.49
N ASP A 246 34.80 -1.09 6.63
CA ASP A 246 35.11 0.30 6.34
C ASP A 246 35.10 1.17 7.62
N PRO A 247 36.16 1.08 8.44
CA PRO A 247 36.26 1.88 9.66
C PRO A 247 36.42 3.39 9.39
N LYS A 248 36.86 3.79 8.18
CA LYS A 248 37.01 5.21 7.83
C LYS A 248 35.63 5.86 7.65
N ALA A 249 34.74 5.20 6.90
CA ALA A 249 33.36 5.65 6.77
C ALA A 249 32.64 5.76 8.13
N ALA A 250 32.89 4.82 9.04
CA ALA A 250 32.34 4.87 10.40
C ALA A 250 32.83 6.10 11.20
N LEU A 251 34.09 6.50 11.04
CA LEU A 251 34.63 7.71 11.66
C LEU A 251 34.06 8.99 11.04
N ASP A 252 33.87 9.02 9.72
CA ASP A 252 33.23 10.14 9.03
C ASP A 252 31.78 10.32 9.47
N LEU A 253 31.02 9.24 9.61
CA LEU A 253 29.68 9.25 10.20
C LEU A 253 29.70 9.73 11.66
N SER A 254 30.73 9.38 12.42
CA SER A 254 30.88 9.85 13.80
C SER A 254 31.17 11.37 13.88
N ARG A 255 31.92 11.91 12.92
CA ARG A 255 32.16 13.35 12.78
C ARG A 255 30.88 14.08 12.38
N LEU A 256 30.13 13.52 11.43
CA LEU A 256 28.82 14.01 11.00
C LEU A 256 27.86 14.17 12.19
N ALA A 257 27.80 13.14 13.05
CA ALA A 257 26.93 13.09 14.20
C ALA A 257 27.26 14.19 15.24
N ARG A 258 28.54 14.55 15.37
CA ARG A 258 29.03 15.61 16.26
C ARG A 258 28.83 17.03 15.71
N ALA A 259 28.64 17.18 14.41
CA ALA A 259 28.46 18.49 13.79
C ALA A 259 27.05 19.08 14.05
N GLY A 260 26.16 18.33 14.69
CA GLY A 260 24.85 18.84 15.11
C GLY A 260 24.97 19.73 16.35
N ASP A 261 24.42 20.94 16.28
CA ASP A 261 24.30 21.85 17.42
C ASP A 261 23.15 21.41 18.33
N GLY A 262 23.40 21.34 19.65
CA GLY A 262 22.37 21.14 20.66
C GLY A 262 22.69 20.10 21.73
N ASN A 263 21.77 19.98 22.70
CA ASN A 263 21.95 19.08 23.84
C ASN A 263 21.59 17.64 23.44
N VAL A 264 22.61 16.81 23.20
CA VAL A 264 22.45 15.40 22.85
C VAL A 264 22.34 14.55 24.12
N PRO A 265 21.42 13.56 24.20
CA PRO A 265 21.36 12.63 25.32
C PRO A 265 22.69 11.92 25.57
N GLY A 266 23.11 11.80 26.83
CA GLY A 266 24.39 11.17 27.18
C GLY A 266 24.52 9.70 26.72
N SER A 267 23.41 8.99 26.56
CA SER A 267 23.39 7.65 25.96
C SER A 267 23.84 7.66 24.50
N ALA A 268 23.41 8.64 23.71
CA ALA A 268 23.79 8.78 22.31
C ALA A 268 25.27 9.18 22.18
N VAL A 269 25.76 10.07 23.05
CA VAL A 269 27.20 10.41 23.14
C VAL A 269 28.05 9.20 23.50
N SER A 270 27.61 8.39 24.47
CA SER A 270 28.30 7.14 24.86
C SER A 270 28.36 6.13 23.72
N MET A 271 27.25 5.99 22.96
CA MET A 271 27.18 5.08 21.82
C MET A 271 28.13 5.53 20.71
N LEU A 272 28.17 6.84 20.41
CA LEU A 272 29.10 7.43 19.45
C LEU A 272 30.55 7.07 19.81
N HIS A 273 30.95 7.29 21.06
CA HIS A 273 32.31 6.97 21.49
C HIS A 273 32.63 5.48 21.42
N THR A 274 31.64 4.62 21.68
CA THR A 274 31.81 3.16 21.52
C THR A 274 32.10 2.82 20.06
N VAL A 275 31.35 3.41 19.13
CA VAL A 275 31.54 3.18 17.69
C VAL A 275 32.88 3.76 17.20
N GLN A 276 33.27 4.94 17.68
CA GLN A 276 34.60 5.50 17.40
C GLN A 276 35.72 4.58 17.88
N GLY A 277 35.63 4.09 19.12
CA GLY A 277 36.61 3.16 19.68
C GLY A 277 36.70 1.87 18.86
N LEU A 278 35.55 1.31 18.48
CA LEU A 278 35.50 0.13 17.61
C LEU A 278 36.15 0.42 16.25
N ALA A 279 35.79 1.51 15.58
CA ALA A 279 36.37 1.85 14.27
C ALA A 279 37.90 2.05 14.33
N LEU A 280 38.38 2.73 15.37
CA LEU A 280 39.82 2.95 15.57
C LEU A 280 40.58 1.65 15.85
N ALA A 281 39.97 0.69 16.56
CA ALA A 281 40.58 -0.61 16.82
C ALA A 281 40.82 -1.45 15.55
N TRP A 282 40.10 -1.15 14.46
CA TRP A 282 40.32 -1.76 13.15
C TRP A 282 41.39 -1.05 12.31
N LEU A 283 41.85 0.14 12.72
CA LEU A 283 42.93 0.86 12.06
C LEU A 283 44.29 0.47 12.67
N PRO A 284 45.37 0.44 11.87
CA PRO A 284 46.70 0.10 12.36
C PRO A 284 47.29 1.12 13.36
N ASP A 285 46.68 2.31 13.51
CA ASP A 285 47.18 3.39 14.36
C ASP A 285 46.68 3.31 15.81
N GLY A 286 47.47 2.67 16.68
CA GLY A 286 47.13 2.44 18.09
C GLY A 286 47.06 3.69 18.99
N GLN A 287 47.50 4.87 18.53
CA GLN A 287 47.46 6.12 19.33
C GLN A 287 46.03 6.67 19.45
N SER A 288 45.27 6.65 18.36
CA SER A 288 43.90 7.18 18.31
C SER A 288 42.93 6.39 19.22
N CYS A 289 43.15 5.08 19.40
CA CYS A 289 42.40 4.23 20.32
C CYS A 289 42.51 4.69 21.79
N ARG A 290 43.69 5.19 22.22
CA ARG A 290 43.94 5.61 23.60
C ARG A 290 43.17 6.88 23.97
N ASP A 291 43.13 7.86 23.06
CA ASP A 291 42.45 9.14 23.28
C ASP A 291 40.92 9.00 23.40
N THR A 292 40.35 8.05 22.65
CA THR A 292 38.92 7.74 22.69
C THR A 292 38.54 7.02 23.99
N SER A 293 39.38 6.08 24.44
CA SER A 293 39.20 5.37 25.73
C SER A 293 39.24 6.33 26.92
N ALA A 294 40.15 7.31 26.89
CA ALA A 294 40.20 8.36 27.91
C ALA A 294 38.95 9.27 27.90
N SER A 295 38.34 9.50 26.74
CA SER A 295 37.11 10.30 26.61
C SER A 295 35.87 9.56 27.12
N LEU A 296 35.77 8.25 26.89
CA LEU A 296 34.74 7.38 27.47
C LEU A 296 34.76 7.42 29.00
N ALA A 297 35.95 7.33 29.60
CA ALA A 297 36.12 7.37 31.07
C ALA A 297 35.68 8.72 31.68
N ARG A 298 35.74 9.82 30.93
CA ARG A 298 35.25 11.15 31.37
C ARG A 298 33.74 11.28 31.28
N CYS A 299 33.10 10.67 30.28
CA CYS A 299 31.64 10.70 30.14
C CYS A 299 30.93 9.87 31.23
N THR A 300 31.55 8.78 31.68
CA THR A 300 30.99 7.94 32.75
C THR A 300 31.08 8.58 34.14
N SER A 301 32.05 9.47 34.37
CA SER A 301 32.24 10.14 35.67
C SER A 301 31.30 11.33 35.93
N HIS A 302 30.65 11.89 34.92
CA HIS A 302 29.75 13.06 35.04
C HIS A 302 28.26 12.73 35.27
N ARG A 303 27.92 11.48 35.61
CA ARG A 303 26.52 11.03 35.69
C ARG A 303 25.79 11.48 36.97
N ARG A 304 25.13 12.65 36.95
CA ARG A 304 23.91 12.86 37.75
C ARG A 304 22.72 12.38 36.93
N VAL A 305 22.16 11.24 37.33
CA VAL A 305 20.98 10.65 36.69
C VAL A 305 19.77 11.56 36.94
N THR A 306 19.30 12.25 35.90
CA THR A 306 17.94 12.80 35.86
C THR A 306 17.15 11.97 34.87
N THR A 307 16.33 11.05 35.40
CA THR A 307 15.37 10.27 34.62
C THR A 307 14.25 11.21 34.16
N ARG A 308 14.28 11.63 32.89
CA ARG A 308 13.09 12.09 32.20
C ARG A 308 12.69 11.02 31.19
N THR A 309 11.52 10.44 31.41
CA THR A 309 10.88 9.42 30.56
C THR A 309 10.73 9.91 29.12
N GLY A 310 11.39 9.23 28.19
CA GLY A 310 11.31 9.47 26.75
C GLY A 310 12.28 8.54 26.02
N PHE A 311 11.73 7.51 25.36
CA PHE A 311 12.38 6.61 24.39
C PHE A 311 13.84 6.21 24.70
N THR A 312 14.04 5.34 25.70
CA THR A 312 15.35 4.70 25.93
C THR A 312 15.41 3.38 25.18
N SER A 313 16.11 3.35 24.04
CA SER A 313 16.46 2.09 23.36
C SER A 313 17.48 1.30 24.20
N SER A 314 17.08 0.13 24.70
CA SER A 314 17.95 -0.84 25.39
C SER A 314 18.97 -1.46 24.41
N PRO A 315 20.18 -1.88 24.86
CA PRO A 315 21.12 -2.59 23.99
C PRO A 315 20.51 -3.91 23.49
N ARG A 316 20.30 -4.05 22.17
CA ARG A 316 19.73 -5.28 21.57
C ARG A 316 20.74 -6.44 21.67
N PRO A 317 20.31 -7.67 22.04
CA PRO A 317 21.18 -8.83 22.05
C PRO A 317 21.60 -9.19 20.62
N ARG A 318 22.86 -9.61 20.45
CA ARG A 318 23.41 -10.04 19.15
C ARG A 318 22.57 -11.21 18.61
N SER A 319 22.05 -11.09 17.39
CA SER A 319 21.44 -12.22 16.69
C SER A 319 22.50 -13.31 16.49
N ARG A 320 22.14 -14.57 16.79
CA ARG A 320 23.03 -15.74 16.78
C ARG A 320 23.51 -16.17 15.39
N ALA A 321 23.34 -15.36 14.35
CA ALA A 321 23.70 -15.67 12.97
C ALA A 321 25.07 -15.09 12.59
N THR A 322 26.10 -15.37 13.37
CA THR A 322 27.51 -15.34 12.94
C THR A 322 28.35 -15.97 14.05
N ARG A 323 28.59 -17.28 13.97
CA ARG A 323 29.75 -17.88 14.65
C ARG A 323 31.01 -17.35 13.95
N ALA A 324 31.44 -16.15 14.29
CA ALA A 324 32.84 -15.77 14.14
C ALA A 324 33.62 -16.49 15.25
N ARG A 325 34.59 -17.31 14.83
CA ARG A 325 35.56 -18.02 15.67
C ARG A 325 36.35 -17.04 16.58
N PRO A 326 36.89 -17.52 17.71
CA PRO A 326 37.33 -16.67 18.82
C PRO A 326 38.54 -15.82 18.47
N TYR A 327 38.58 -14.65 19.12
CA TYR A 327 39.67 -13.67 19.18
C TYR A 327 41.06 -14.32 19.15
N MET A 328 41.86 -13.96 18.15
CA MET A 328 43.31 -14.12 18.20
C MET A 328 43.86 -13.17 19.26
N THR A 329 44.52 -13.76 20.25
CA THR A 329 45.38 -13.07 21.22
C THR A 329 46.52 -12.37 20.48
N CYS A 330 46.66 -11.06 20.69
CA CYS A 330 47.85 -10.31 20.32
C CYS A 330 49.01 -10.68 21.26
N THR A 331 50.09 -11.23 20.70
CA THR A 331 51.46 -11.01 21.17
C THR A 331 52.05 -9.84 20.40
#